data_AF-A0A2G1ZBT0-F1
#
_entry.id   AF-A0A2G1ZBT0-F1
#
_cell.length_a   1.000
_cell.length_b   1.000
_cell.length_c   1.000
_cell.angle_alpha   90.00
_cell.angle_beta   90.00
_cell.angle_gamma   90.00
#
_symmetry.space_group_name_H-M   'P 1'
#
loop_
_entity.id
_entity.type
_entity.pdbx_description
1 polymer ?
#
loop_
_entity_poly.entity_id
_entity_poly.type
_entity_poly.pdbx_seq_one_letter_code
_entity_poly.pdbx_strand_id
1 'polypeptide(L)'
;MTPTEFIDNKAPQLAQYGKALLSDQLDFNEVQLYLWDTLEEWQQFNHQGDAQSDTERVFWHLLHAFDKWPDWMIRGNQYLRKQVDECCDYLNLGGQVPNNCIGIRPNS
;
A
#
# COMPACT_ATOMS: atom_id res chain seq x y z
N MET A 1 -3.51 13.49 14.36
CA MET A 1 -3.57 12.08 13.96
C MET A 1 -2.19 11.51 14.19
N THR A 2 -2.09 10.35 14.83
CA THR A 2 -0.84 9.61 14.97
C THR A 2 -0.52 8.85 13.67
N PRO A 3 0.73 8.46 13.42
CA PRO A 3 1.09 7.63 12.28
C PRO A 3 0.22 6.38 12.15
N THR A 4 0.00 5.69 13.28
CA THR A 4 -0.80 4.47 13.34
C THR A 4 -2.25 4.72 12.99
N GLU A 5 -2.87 5.80 13.51
CA GLU A 5 -4.23 6.16 13.14
C GLU A 5 -4.37 6.49 11.65
N PHE A 6 -3.39 7.17 11.05
CA PHE A 6 -3.40 7.46 9.62
C PHE A 6 -3.39 6.16 8.79
N ILE A 7 -2.44 5.27 9.12
CA ILE A 7 -2.29 3.99 8.45
C ILE A 7 -3.53 3.12 8.63
N ASP A 8 -4.08 3.02 9.84
CA ASP A 8 -5.27 2.21 10.12
C ASP A 8 -6.50 2.70 9.35
N ASN A 9 -6.61 4.01 9.08
CA ASN A 9 -7.67 4.57 8.25
C ASN A 9 -7.45 4.34 6.74
N LYS A 10 -6.20 4.39 6.27
CA LYS A 10 -5.86 4.30 4.83
C LYS A 10 -5.61 2.87 4.36
N ALA A 11 -5.13 1.97 5.21
CA ALA A 11 -4.80 0.59 4.88
C ALA A 11 -5.95 -0.20 4.25
N PRO A 12 -7.20 -0.17 4.79
CA PRO A 12 -8.32 -0.85 4.16
C PRO A 12 -8.66 -0.26 2.77
N GLN A 13 -8.48 1.06 2.59
CA GLN A 13 -8.70 1.72 1.31
C GLN A 13 -7.67 1.23 0.29
N LEU A 14 -6.38 1.28 0.61
CA LEU A 14 -5.31 0.80 -0.26
C LEU A 14 -5.51 -0.68 -0.66
N ALA A 15 -5.94 -1.52 0.28
CA ALA A 15 -6.28 -2.92 0.01
C ALA A 15 -7.42 -3.08 -1.00
N GLN A 16 -8.48 -2.27 -0.88
CA GLN A 16 -9.60 -2.29 -1.81
C GLN A 16 -9.17 -1.81 -3.21
N TYR A 17 -8.40 -0.74 -3.31
CA TYR A 17 -7.84 -0.26 -4.57
C TYR A 17 -6.98 -1.34 -5.24
N GLY A 18 -6.12 -2.01 -4.47
CA GLY A 18 -5.30 -3.11 -4.98
C GLY A 18 -6.12 -4.31 -5.46
N LYS A 19 -7.12 -4.75 -4.70
CA LYS A 19 -8.01 -5.86 -5.11
C LYS A 19 -8.84 -5.50 -6.35
N ALA A 20 -9.34 -4.26 -6.43
CA ALA A 20 -10.09 -3.77 -7.59
C ALA A 20 -9.21 -3.66 -8.84
N LEU A 21 -7.96 -3.17 -8.69
CA LEU A 21 -6.96 -3.19 -9.75
C LEU A 21 -6.75 -4.62 -10.24
N LEU A 22 -6.41 -5.56 -9.35
CA LEU A 22 -6.19 -6.95 -9.73
C LEU A 22 -7.41 -7.58 -10.41
N SER A 23 -8.62 -7.18 -10.04
CA SER A 23 -9.87 -7.70 -10.61
C SER A 23 -10.32 -7.01 -11.89
N ASP A 24 -9.50 -6.08 -12.43
CA ASP A 24 -9.80 -5.30 -13.64
C ASP A 24 -11.04 -4.40 -13.50
N GLN A 25 -11.35 -4.01 -12.26
CA GLN A 25 -12.49 -3.13 -11.92
C GLN A 25 -12.08 -1.67 -11.73
N LEU A 26 -10.78 -1.40 -11.64
CA LEU A 26 -10.21 -0.09 -11.39
C LEU A 26 -9.07 0.18 -12.37
N ASP A 27 -9.05 1.39 -12.91
CA ASP A 27 -7.95 1.86 -13.76
C ASP A 27 -6.71 2.13 -12.89
N PHE A 28 -5.53 1.82 -13.40
CA PHE A 28 -4.28 2.07 -12.70
C PHE A 28 -4.06 3.56 -12.39
N ASN A 29 -4.58 4.47 -13.22
CA ASN A 29 -4.51 5.90 -12.96
C ASN A 29 -5.25 6.29 -11.67
N GLU A 30 -6.34 5.62 -11.31
CA GLU A 30 -7.05 5.91 -10.05
C GLU A 30 -6.23 5.45 -8.83
N VAL A 31 -5.51 4.33 -8.96
CA VAL A 31 -4.54 3.90 -7.95
C VAL A 31 -3.44 4.95 -7.81
N GLN A 32 -2.89 5.44 -8.91
CA GLN A 32 -1.86 6.48 -8.89
C GLN A 32 -2.35 7.77 -8.23
N LEU A 33 -3.55 8.25 -8.55
CA LEU A 33 -4.14 9.43 -7.90
C LEU A 33 -4.27 9.22 -6.38
N TYR A 34 -4.77 8.07 -5.96
CA TYR A 34 -4.85 7.72 -4.54
C TYR A 34 -3.46 7.72 -3.85
N LEU A 35 -2.43 7.21 -4.53
CA LEU A 35 -1.05 7.22 -4.03
C LEU A 35 -0.58 8.66 -3.78
N TRP A 36 -0.75 9.54 -4.77
CA TRP A 36 -0.36 10.94 -4.69
C TRP A 36 -1.08 11.67 -3.54
N ASP A 37 -2.40 11.53 -3.44
CA ASP A 37 -3.19 12.14 -2.37
C ASP A 37 -2.74 11.64 -0.99
N THR A 38 -2.47 10.34 -0.88
CA THR A 38 -2.03 9.71 0.38
C THR A 38 -0.63 10.20 0.79
N LEU A 39 0.29 10.34 -0.16
CA LEU A 39 1.63 10.86 0.11
C LEU A 39 1.61 12.34 0.48
N GLU A 40 0.79 13.14 -0.21
CA GLU A 40 0.60 14.56 0.12
C GLU A 40 0.03 14.73 1.53
N GLU A 41 -1.00 13.96 1.88
CA GLU A 41 -1.60 13.97 3.22
C GLU A 41 -0.58 13.54 4.29
N TRP A 42 0.23 12.52 4.01
CA TRP A 42 1.28 12.06 4.93
C TRP A 42 2.33 13.14 5.22
N GLN A 43 2.77 13.89 4.19
CA GLN A 43 3.78 14.94 4.36
C GLN A 43 3.32 16.07 5.30
N GLN A 44 2.01 16.32 5.43
CA GLN A 44 1.49 17.35 6.31
C GLN A 44 1.71 17.06 7.80
N PHE A 45 1.88 15.79 8.17
CA PHE A 45 1.97 15.39 9.57
C PHE A 45 3.40 15.35 10.15
N ASN A 46 4.43 15.63 9.34
CA ASN A 46 5.86 15.70 9.72
C ASN A 46 6.27 14.58 10.70
N HIS A 47 5.86 13.35 10.41
CA HIS A 47 6.13 12.19 11.23
C HIS A 47 7.55 11.67 10.97
N GLN A 48 8.43 11.80 11.97
CA GLN A 48 9.81 11.32 11.91
C GLN A 48 9.96 9.91 12.54
N GLY A 49 10.96 9.14 12.09
CA GLY A 49 11.34 7.83 12.64
C GLY A 49 10.86 6.63 11.82
N ASP A 50 11.19 5.41 12.25
CA ASP A 50 10.90 4.17 11.52
C ASP A 50 9.44 3.71 11.64
N ALA A 51 9.00 2.89 10.68
CA ALA A 51 7.70 2.22 10.74
C ALA A 51 7.63 1.37 12.02
N GLN A 52 6.61 1.62 12.84
CA GLN A 52 6.52 1.05 14.20
C GLN A 52 5.67 -0.23 14.24
N SER A 53 4.87 -0.50 13.22
CA SER A 53 4.00 -1.68 13.14
C SER A 53 4.18 -2.46 11.84
N ASP A 54 3.86 -3.75 11.86
CA ASP A 54 3.87 -4.56 10.66
C ASP A 54 2.82 -4.09 9.63
N THR A 55 1.65 -3.62 10.08
CA THR A 55 0.64 -2.95 9.23
C THR A 55 1.24 -1.78 8.47
N GLU A 56 1.98 -0.91 9.15
CA GLU A 56 2.63 0.23 8.53
C GLU A 56 3.69 -0.21 7.52
N ARG A 57 4.47 -1.25 7.84
CA ARG A 57 5.45 -1.82 6.91
C ARG A 57 4.80 -2.42 5.67
N VAL A 58 3.70 -3.15 5.81
CA VAL A 58 2.97 -3.71 4.66
C VAL A 58 2.33 -2.61 3.83
N PHE A 59 1.76 -1.59 4.48
CA PHE A 59 1.17 -0.43 3.81
C PHE A 59 2.19 0.29 2.93
N TRP A 60 3.33 0.69 3.49
CA TRP A 60 4.37 1.39 2.71
C TRP A 60 4.99 0.50 1.64
N HIS A 61 5.11 -0.80 1.89
CA HIS A 61 5.61 -1.74 0.90
C HIS A 61 4.66 -1.84 -0.30
N LEU A 62 3.35 -1.96 -0.06
CA LEU A 62 2.33 -2.05 -1.10
C LEU A 62 2.22 -0.73 -1.88
N LEU A 63 2.24 0.40 -1.17
CA LEU A 63 2.24 1.73 -1.78
C LEU A 63 3.45 1.89 -2.72
N HIS A 64 4.65 1.54 -2.25
CA HIS A 64 5.84 1.56 -3.09
C HIS A 64 5.77 0.60 -4.29
N ALA A 65 5.14 -0.57 -4.13
CA ALA A 65 4.97 -1.51 -5.24
C ALA A 65 4.11 -0.93 -6.36
N PHE A 66 3.05 -0.18 -6.02
CA PHE A 66 2.20 0.49 -7.01
C PHE A 66 2.89 1.69 -7.67
N ASP A 67 3.76 2.42 -6.96
CA ASP A 67 4.55 3.50 -7.55
C ASP A 67 5.63 2.95 -8.50
N LYS A 68 6.32 1.89 -8.08
CA LYS A 68 7.46 1.32 -8.82
C LYS A 68 7.07 0.57 -10.08
N TRP A 69 5.97 -0.17 -10.05
CA TRP A 69 5.62 -1.10 -11.13
C TRP A 69 4.44 -0.58 -11.94
N PRO A 70 4.54 -0.56 -13.28
CA PRO A 70 3.43 -0.19 -14.13
C PRO A 70 2.34 -1.28 -14.12
N ASP A 71 1.11 -0.89 -14.44
CA ASP A 71 -0.08 -1.76 -14.51
C ASP A 71 0.18 -3.13 -15.17
N TRP A 72 0.75 -3.12 -16.38
CA TRP A 72 1.00 -4.33 -17.17
C TRP A 72 1.94 -5.32 -16.46
N MET A 73 2.85 -4.83 -15.62
CA MET A 73 3.77 -5.68 -14.86
C MET A 73 3.08 -6.27 -13.64
N ILE A 74 2.25 -5.49 -12.93
CA ILE A 74 1.46 -5.96 -11.78
C ILE A 74 0.47 -7.03 -12.22
N ARG A 75 -0.21 -6.83 -13.35
CA ARG A 75 -1.17 -7.80 -13.89
C ARG A 75 -0.50 -9.01 -14.54
N GLY A 76 0.56 -8.79 -15.30
CA GLY A 76 1.22 -9.83 -16.09
C GLY A 76 2.12 -10.77 -15.29
N ASN A 77 2.68 -10.30 -14.17
CA ASN A 77 3.57 -11.11 -13.34
C ASN A 77 2.79 -11.80 -12.21
N GLN A 78 2.61 -13.11 -12.30
CA GLN A 78 1.86 -13.91 -11.32
C GLN A 78 2.43 -13.81 -9.90
N TYR A 79 3.76 -13.70 -9.75
CA TYR A 79 4.40 -13.58 -8.45
C TYR A 79 4.13 -12.21 -7.82
N LEU A 80 4.24 -11.14 -8.61
CA LEU A 80 3.93 -9.79 -8.14
C LEU A 80 2.46 -9.64 -7.81
N ARG A 81 1.58 -10.14 -8.68
CA ARG A 81 0.13 -10.19 -8.47
C ARG A 81 -0.22 -10.88 -7.15
N LYS A 82 0.37 -12.04 -6.88
CA LYS A 82 0.16 -12.78 -5.64
C LYS A 82 0.64 -12.00 -4.41
N GLN A 83 1.82 -11.37 -4.48
CA GLN A 83 2.31 -10.54 -3.39
C GLN A 83 1.39 -9.35 -3.10
N VAL A 84 0.92 -8.64 -4.13
CA VAL A 84 -0.04 -7.54 -3.99
C VAL A 84 -1.32 -8.06 -3.33
N ASP A 85 -1.83 -9.20 -3.77
CA ASP A 85 -3.04 -9.82 -3.23
C ASP A 85 -2.90 -10.17 -1.75
N GLU A 86 -1.78 -10.78 -1.36
CA GLU A 86 -1.45 -11.13 0.03
C GLU A 86 -1.31 -9.89 0.93
N CYS A 87 -0.69 -8.81 0.42
CA CYS A 87 -0.60 -7.54 1.14
C CYS A 87 -1.98 -6.93 1.35
N CYS A 88 -2.84 -6.93 0.33
CA CYS A 88 -4.21 -6.45 0.45
C CYS A 88 -5.03 -7.25 1.47
N ASP A 89 -4.89 -8.58 1.48
CA ASP A 89 -5.60 -9.42 2.45
C ASP A 89 -5.15 -9.12 3.89
N TYR A 90 -3.85 -8.95 4.11
CA TYR A 90 -3.32 -8.56 5.43
C TYR A 90 -3.82 -7.19 5.88
N LEU A 91 -3.84 -6.18 5.00
CA LEU A 91 -4.31 -4.84 5.34
C LEU A 91 -5.82 -4.75 5.59
N ASN A 92 -6.62 -5.67 5.04
CA ASN A 92 -8.08 -5.63 5.14
C ASN A 92 -8.64 -6.55 6.24
N LEU A 93 -8.06 -7.75 6.41
CA LEU A 93 -8.54 -8.77 7.35
C LEU A 93 -7.60 -8.99 8.54
N GLY A 94 -6.38 -8.45 8.49
CA GLY A 94 -5.30 -8.83 9.39
C GLY A 94 -4.81 -10.27 9.14
N GLY A 95 -3.84 -10.74 9.91
CA GLY A 95 -3.37 -12.12 9.85
C GLY A 95 -1.86 -12.25 9.86
N GLN A 96 -1.33 -13.14 9.03
CA GLN A 96 0.12 -13.33 8.88
C GLN A 96 0.69 -12.26 7.96
N VAL A 97 1.77 -11.61 8.41
CA VAL A 97 2.51 -10.63 7.62
C VAL A 97 3.08 -11.32 6.38
N PRO A 98 2.87 -10.79 5.17
CA PRO A 98 3.45 -11.36 3.96
C PRO A 98 4.98 -11.34 4.02
N ASN A 99 5.60 -12.35 3.41
CA ASN A 99 7.06 -12.47 3.40
C ASN A 99 7.68 -11.32 2.60
N ASN A 100 8.85 -10.85 3.05
CA ASN A 100 9.64 -9.79 2.38
C ASN A 100 9.00 -8.39 2.32
N CYS A 101 7.96 -8.09 3.11
CA CYS A 101 7.46 -6.73 3.24
C CYS A 101 8.45 -5.83 4.00
N ILE A 102 9.21 -5.07 3.22
CA ILE A 102 10.09 -4.00 3.70
C ILE A 102 9.47 -2.68 3.23
N GLY A 103 8.55 -2.15 4.02
CA GLY A 103 8.03 -0.80 3.83
C GLY A 103 8.81 0.17 4.69
N ILE A 104 9.20 1.29 4.08
CA ILE A 104 9.93 2.37 4.74
C ILE A 104 9.08 3.62 4.56
N ARG A 105 8.97 4.42 5.63
CA ARG A 105 8.29 5.72 5.55
C ARG A 105 8.97 6.60 4.50
N PRO A 106 8.22 7.26 3.62
CA PRO A 106 8.80 8.25 2.73
C PRO A 106 9.39 9.38 3.59
N ASN A 107 10.70 9.62 3.43
CA ASN A 107 11.36 10.75 4.07
C ASN A 107 10.89 12.04 3.39
N SER A 108 10.53 13.03 4.21
CA SER A 108 10.22 14.40 3.79
C SER A 108 11.44 15.08 3.18
#